data_AF-A0AAW1YAW8-F1
#
_entry.id   AF-A0AAW1YAW8-F1
#
_cell.length_a   1.000
_cell.length_b   1.000
_cell.length_c   1.000
_cell.angle_alpha   90.00
_cell.angle_beta   90.00
_cell.angle_gamma   90.00
#
_symmetry.space_group_name_H-M   'P 1'
#
loop_
_entity.id
_entity.type
_entity.pdbx_description
1 polymer ?
#
loop_
_entity_poly.entity_id
_entity_poly.type
_entity_poly.pdbx_seq_one_letter_code
_entity_poly.pdbx_strand_id
1 'polypeptide(L)'
;MATATEEVRRVVFDSREASAMVEELRASFGSGKTRSYEWRASQLNKLEKVTEYHEAEIIEALRSDLSKPEFESFVQEVPTINLSTLFILNYCLFVFGCWCFGLLFTSRIRFCFAPTSYRFKLCDCICALIFLYHDADDDVLWK
;
A
#
# COMPACT_ATOMS: atom_id res chain seq x y z
N MET A 1 -20.06 -27.38 -44.51
CA MET A 1 -20.64 -26.88 -43.25
C MET A 1 -19.73 -25.79 -42.75
N ALA A 2 -20.15 -24.53 -42.90
CA ALA A 2 -19.43 -23.38 -42.41
C ALA A 2 -19.86 -23.14 -40.95
N THR A 3 -18.90 -23.19 -40.01
CA THR A 3 -19.10 -22.65 -38.66
C THR A 3 -18.19 -21.46 -38.52
N ALA A 4 -18.83 -20.30 -38.38
CA ALA A 4 -18.23 -19.00 -38.26
C ALA A 4 -17.21 -18.96 -37.12
N THR A 5 -16.04 -18.43 -37.41
CA THR A 5 -15.09 -17.96 -36.41
C THR A 5 -15.70 -16.76 -35.70
N GLU A 6 -16.09 -16.94 -34.44
CA GLU A 6 -16.44 -15.85 -33.53
C GLU A 6 -15.19 -14.96 -33.37
N GLU A 7 -15.10 -13.88 -34.14
CA GLU A 7 -14.04 -12.89 -33.95
C GLU A 7 -14.25 -12.22 -32.58
N VAL A 8 -13.40 -12.58 -31.62
CA VAL A 8 -13.30 -11.87 -30.35
C VAL A 8 -12.93 -10.41 -30.66
N ARG A 9 -13.92 -9.51 -30.54
CA ARG A 9 -13.71 -8.07 -30.68
C ARG A 9 -12.65 -7.63 -29.68
N ARG A 10 -11.42 -7.37 -30.14
CA ARG A 10 -10.40 -6.71 -29.32
C ARG A 10 -10.93 -5.34 -28.93
N VAL A 11 -11.35 -5.20 -27.68
CA VAL A 11 -11.57 -3.88 -27.08
C VAL A 11 -10.18 -3.29 -26.88
N VAL A 12 -9.79 -2.38 -27.77
CA VAL A 12 -8.51 -1.69 -27.68
C VAL A 12 -8.72 -0.53 -26.71
N PHE A 13 -8.01 -0.55 -25.58
CA PHE A 13 -7.97 0.56 -24.63
C PHE A 13 -7.39 1.79 -25.33
N ASP A 14 -8.23 2.80 -25.60
CA ASP A 14 -7.84 3.98 -26.36
C ASP A 14 -7.38 5.16 -25.45
N SER A 15 -6.71 6.15 -26.04
CA SER A 15 -6.19 7.30 -25.29
C SER A 15 -7.28 8.17 -24.65
N ARG A 16 -8.48 8.20 -25.23
CA ARG A 16 -9.61 9.00 -24.75
C ARG A 16 -10.27 8.29 -23.55
N GLU A 17 -10.45 6.98 -23.63
CA GLU A 17 -10.91 6.12 -22.53
C GLU A 17 -9.95 6.18 -21.34
N ALA A 18 -8.63 6.10 -21.60
CA ALA A 18 -7.61 6.27 -20.57
C ALA A 18 -7.70 7.62 -19.87
N SER A 19 -7.88 8.71 -20.63
CA SER A 19 -8.00 10.06 -20.08
C SER A 19 -9.25 10.22 -19.21
N ALA A 20 -10.38 9.67 -19.66
CA ALA A 20 -11.63 9.69 -18.89
C ALA A 20 -11.52 8.90 -17.57
N MET A 21 -10.91 7.72 -17.61
CA MET A 21 -10.65 6.91 -16.42
C MET A 21 -9.76 7.63 -15.41
N VAL A 22 -8.67 8.27 -15.87
CA VAL A 22 -7.77 9.03 -15.00
C VAL A 22 -8.49 10.19 -14.32
N GLU A 23 -9.37 10.90 -15.05
CA GLU A 23 -10.15 12.01 -14.49
C GLU A 23 -11.11 11.52 -13.39
N GLU A 24 -11.78 10.39 -13.60
CA GLU A 24 -12.63 9.77 -12.58
C GLU A 24 -11.86 9.35 -11.32
N LEU A 25 -10.68 8.75 -11.51
CA LEU A 25 -9.82 8.34 -10.40
C LEU A 25 -9.32 9.54 -9.60
N ARG A 26 -8.95 10.64 -10.28
CA ARG A 26 -8.57 11.90 -9.62
C ARG A 26 -9.72 12.51 -8.85
N ALA A 27 -10.92 12.54 -9.42
CA ALA A 27 -12.11 13.01 -8.72
C ALA A 27 -12.40 12.16 -7.47
N SER A 28 -12.30 10.84 -7.59
CA SER A 28 -12.47 9.91 -6.47
C SER A 28 -11.43 10.12 -5.36
N PHE A 29 -10.17 10.35 -5.72
CA PHE A 29 -9.11 10.69 -4.77
C PHE A 29 -9.35 12.05 -4.11
N GLY A 30 -9.65 13.08 -4.91
CA GLY A 30 -9.93 14.44 -4.45
C GLY A 30 -11.15 14.55 -3.53
N SER A 31 -12.10 13.61 -3.64
CA SER A 31 -13.24 13.52 -2.71
C SER A 31 -12.85 13.12 -1.27
N GLY A 32 -11.61 12.66 -1.04
CA GLY A 32 -11.13 12.21 0.26
C GLY A 32 -11.62 10.82 0.67
N LYS A 33 -12.38 10.12 -0.18
CA LYS A 33 -12.89 8.76 0.08
C LYS A 33 -11.78 7.76 0.42
N THR A 34 -10.58 7.94 -0.13
CA THR A 34 -9.43 7.04 0.06
C THR A 34 -8.63 7.31 1.34
N ARG A 35 -8.99 8.35 2.10
CA ARG A 35 -8.23 8.82 3.27
C ARG A 35 -8.49 8.00 4.53
N SER A 36 -9.66 7.38 4.69
CA SER A 36 -9.98 6.64 5.90
C SER A 36 -9.20 5.33 5.98
N TYR A 37 -8.88 4.91 7.20
CA TYR A 37 -8.18 3.65 7.45
C TYR A 37 -9.07 2.47 7.05
N GLU A 38 -10.36 2.52 7.40
CA GLU A 38 -11.32 1.46 7.07
C GLU A 38 -11.43 1.27 5.55
N TRP A 39 -11.38 2.36 4.79
CA TRP A 39 -11.41 2.27 3.32
C TRP A 39 -10.15 1.56 2.81
N ARG A 40 -8.96 1.96 3.24
CA ARG A 40 -7.70 1.32 2.83
C ARG A 40 -7.67 -0.16 3.23
N ALA A 41 -8.05 -0.47 4.47
CA ALA A 41 -8.13 -1.85 4.95
C ALA A 41 -9.13 -2.69 4.14
N SER A 42 -10.27 -2.10 3.77
CA SER A 42 -11.27 -2.79 2.93
C SER A 42 -10.75 -3.09 1.52
N GLN A 43 -9.90 -2.22 0.93
CA GLN A 43 -9.31 -2.48 -0.39
C GLN A 43 -8.28 -3.60 -0.30
N LEU A 44 -7.44 -3.58 0.73
CA LEU A 44 -6.44 -4.61 0.98
C LEU A 44 -7.09 -6.00 1.16
N ASN A 45 -8.15 -6.10 1.97
CA ASN A 45 -8.90 -7.35 2.12
C ASN A 45 -9.60 -7.81 0.83
N LYS A 46 -9.89 -6.91 -0.11
CA LYS A 46 -10.43 -7.29 -1.42
C LYS A 46 -9.34 -7.87 -2.32
N LEU A 47 -8.12 -7.35 -2.27
CA LEU A 47 -6.99 -7.88 -3.04
C LEU A 47 -6.64 -9.30 -2.62
N GLU A 48 -6.65 -9.58 -1.31
CA GLU A 48 -6.51 -10.93 -0.77
C GLU A 48 -7.55 -11.89 -1.38
N LYS A 49 -8.84 -11.52 -1.33
CA LYS A 49 -9.93 -12.34 -1.88
C LYS A 49 -9.84 -12.56 -3.39
N VAL A 50 -9.42 -11.55 -4.15
CA VAL A 50 -9.23 -11.67 -5.60
C VAL A 50 -8.13 -12.70 -5.89
N THR A 51 -7.04 -12.65 -5.13
CA THR A 51 -5.91 -13.55 -5.30
C THR A 51 -6.28 -14.99 -4.94
N GLU A 52 -7.06 -15.19 -3.87
CA GLU A 52 -7.59 -16.50 -3.49
C GLU A 52 -8.58 -17.08 -4.50
N TYR A 53 -9.51 -16.25 -5.00
CA TYR A 53 -10.56 -16.73 -5.89
C TYR A 53 -10.07 -17.01 -7.31
N HIS A 54 -9.11 -16.22 -7.80
CA HIS A 54 -8.56 -16.34 -9.14
C HIS A 54 -7.17 -17.00 -9.17
N GLU A 55 -6.81 -17.74 -8.14
CA GLU A 55 -5.48 -18.38 -8.01
C GLU A 55 -5.12 -19.22 -9.25
N ALA A 56 -6.03 -20.10 -9.68
CA ALA A 56 -5.81 -20.97 -10.83
C ALA A 56 -5.67 -20.19 -12.15
N GLU A 57 -6.44 -19.12 -12.32
CA GLU A 57 -6.38 -18.24 -13.50
C GLU A 57 -5.05 -17.50 -13.56
N ILE A 58 -4.54 -17.04 -12.41
CA ILE A 58 -3.24 -16.38 -12.28
C ILE A 58 -2.11 -17.37 -12.62
N ILE A 59 -2.17 -18.60 -12.10
CA ILE A 59 -1.16 -19.63 -12.39
C ILE A 59 -1.15 -19.98 -13.88
N GLU A 60 -2.31 -20.14 -14.50
CA GLU A 60 -2.41 -20.43 -15.94
C GLU A 60 -1.91 -19.26 -16.80
N ALA A 61 -2.24 -18.01 -16.42
CA ALA A 61 -1.71 -16.83 -17.09
C ALA A 61 -0.17 -16.76 -16.99
N LEU A 62 0.39 -17.01 -15.80
CA LEU A 62 1.85 -17.05 -15.60
C LEU A 62 2.52 -18.18 -16.40
N ARG A 63 1.85 -19.32 -16.54
CA ARG A 63 2.32 -20.42 -17.39
C ARG A 63 2.31 -20.02 -18.86
N SER A 64 1.25 -19.36 -19.33
CA SER A 64 1.14 -18.89 -20.71
C SER A 64 2.17 -17.80 -21.05
N ASP A 65 2.34 -16.82 -20.16
CA ASP A 65 3.17 -15.64 -20.44
C ASP A 65 4.66 -15.89 -20.18
N LEU A 66 4.98 -16.58 -19.09
CA LEU A 66 6.36 -16.74 -18.61
C LEU A 66 6.85 -18.19 -18.67
N SER A 67 5.99 -19.15 -19.05
CA SER A 67 6.31 -20.59 -19.00
C SER A 67 6.78 -21.07 -17.62
N LYS A 68 6.38 -20.37 -16.55
CA LYS A 68 6.69 -20.76 -15.16
C LYS A 68 5.95 -22.06 -14.81
N PRO A 69 6.60 -23.00 -14.09
CA PRO A 69 5.94 -24.19 -13.59
C PRO A 69 4.93 -23.83 -12.48
N GLU A 70 3.80 -24.52 -12.45
CA GLU A 70 2.67 -24.24 -11.54
C GLU A 70 3.10 -24.15 -10.07
N PHE A 71 3.98 -25.05 -9.65
CA PHE A 71 4.45 -25.10 -8.28
C PHE A 71 5.26 -23.86 -7.86
N GLU A 72 6.08 -23.30 -8.77
CA GLU A 72 6.85 -22.10 -8.49
C GLU A 72 5.92 -20.88 -8.38
N SER A 73 4.97 -20.76 -9.30
CA SER A 73 3.96 -19.70 -9.29
C SER A 73 3.10 -19.74 -8.02
N PHE A 74 2.67 -20.94 -7.61
CA PHE A 74 1.87 -21.13 -6.40
C PHE A 74 2.65 -20.78 -5.11
N VAL A 75 3.94 -21.09 -5.05
CA VAL A 75 4.76 -20.83 -3.84
C VAL A 75 5.22 -19.38 -3.75
N GLN A 76 5.49 -18.72 -4.88
CA GLN A 76 6.05 -17.37 -4.87
C GLN A 76 5.01 -16.28 -5.03
N GLU A 77 4.16 -16.34 -6.06
CA GLU A 77 3.40 -15.17 -6.49
C GLU A 77 2.16 -14.93 -5.61
N VAL A 78 1.37 -16.00 -5.39
CA VAL A 78 0.15 -15.97 -4.58
C VAL A 78 0.45 -15.60 -3.11
N PRO A 79 1.45 -16.23 -2.45
CA PRO A 79 1.73 -15.92 -1.05
C PRO A 79 2.39 -14.56 -0.88
N THR A 80 3.18 -14.08 -1.87
CA THR A 80 3.78 -12.75 -1.81
C THR A 80 2.71 -11.65 -1.71
N ILE A 81 1.64 -11.76 -2.50
CA ILE A 81 0.54 -10.79 -2.45
C ILE A 81 -0.15 -10.84 -1.08
N ASN A 82 -0.51 -12.03 -0.60
CA ASN A 82 -1.19 -12.18 0.69
C ASN A 82 -0.33 -11.69 1.86
N LEU A 83 0.95 -12.08 1.89
CA LEU A 83 1.91 -11.66 2.92
C LEU A 83 2.12 -10.15 2.91
N SER A 84 2.27 -9.53 1.74
CA SER A 84 2.45 -8.08 1.63
C SER A 84 1.21 -7.34 2.14
N THR A 85 0.01 -7.83 1.84
CA THR A 85 -1.25 -7.24 2.28
C THR A 85 -1.40 -7.30 3.79
N LEU A 86 -1.13 -8.47 4.40
CA LEU A 86 -1.14 -8.65 5.86
C LEU A 86 -0.08 -7.80 6.56
N PHE A 87 1.12 -7.71 5.97
CA PHE A 87 2.19 -6.87 6.49
C PHE A 87 1.78 -5.40 6.50
N ILE A 88 1.20 -4.89 5.40
CA ILE A 88 0.75 -3.49 5.31
C ILE A 88 -0.36 -3.19 6.32
N LEU A 89 -1.32 -4.09 6.51
CA LEU A 89 -2.38 -3.92 7.52
C LEU A 89 -1.82 -3.84 8.94
N ASN A 90 -0.87 -4.72 9.28
CA ASN A 90 -0.25 -4.75 10.60
C ASN A 90 0.68 -3.54 10.83
N TYR A 91 1.49 -3.19 9.82
CA TYR A 91 2.44 -2.10 9.88
C TYR A 91 1.75 -0.74 9.94
N CYS A 92 0.65 -0.54 9.19
CA CYS A 92 -0.14 0.69 9.31
C CYS A 92 -0.65 0.92 10.73
N LEU A 93 -1.10 -0.11 11.45
CA LEU A 93 -1.52 0.01 12.85
C LEU A 93 -0.35 0.43 13.77
N PHE A 94 0.84 -0.13 13.53
CA PHE A 94 2.04 0.18 14.31
C PHE A 94 2.53 1.62 14.06
N VAL A 95 2.61 2.04 12.80
CA VAL A 95 3.06 3.39 12.41
C VAL A 95 2.06 4.46 12.86
N PHE A 96 0.75 4.24 12.70
CA PHE A 96 -0.25 5.19 13.18
C PHE A 96 -0.21 5.33 14.70
N GLY A 97 0.04 4.24 15.43
CA GLY A 97 0.25 4.28 16.88
C GLY A 97 1.45 5.14 17.29
N CYS A 98 2.59 5.00 16.59
CA CYS A 98 3.78 5.83 16.81
C CYS A 98 3.53 7.30 16.46
N TRP A 99 2.80 7.57 15.37
CA TRP A 99 2.48 8.93 14.91
C TRP A 99 1.48 9.65 15.84
N CYS A 100 0.48 8.94 16.37
CA CYS A 100 -0.46 9.50 17.34
C CYS A 100 0.15 9.68 18.74
N PHE A 101 1.12 8.86 19.16
CA PHE A 101 1.78 9.04 20.47
C PHE A 101 2.80 10.19 20.45
N GLY A 102 3.38 10.51 19.28
CA GLY A 102 4.22 11.70 19.09
C GLY A 102 3.49 13.03 19.27
N LEU A 103 2.18 13.09 18.97
CA LEU A 103 1.35 14.30 19.10
C LEU A 103 0.81 14.55 20.51
N LEU A 104 0.85 13.56 21.42
CA LEU A 104 0.49 13.73 22.83
C LEU A 104 1.70 14.13 23.71
N PHE A 105 2.93 14.06 23.19
CA PHE A 105 4.16 14.33 23.95
C PHE A 105 4.76 15.72 23.71
N THR A 106 4.14 16.58 22.89
CA THR A 106 4.62 17.96 22.66
C THR A 106 3.95 19.01 23.58
N SER A 107 2.90 18.65 24.31
CA SER A 107 2.15 19.59 25.17
C SER A 107 2.65 19.67 26.63
N ARG A 108 3.67 18.91 27.03
CA ARG A 108 4.19 18.97 28.42
C ARG A 108 5.69 18.70 28.55
N ILE A 109 6.50 19.28 27.68
CA ILE A 109 7.93 19.50 27.97
C ILE A 109 8.09 20.96 28.36
N ARG A 110 7.66 21.29 29.58
CA ARG A 110 8.27 22.42 30.27
C ARG A 110 9.66 21.94 30.63
N PHE A 111 10.66 22.52 29.96
CA PHE A 111 12.07 22.38 30.24
C PHE A 111 12.31 22.61 31.76
N CYS A 112 12.31 21.55 32.55
CA CYS A 112 12.95 21.53 33.84
C CYS A 112 14.34 20.96 33.61
N PHE A 113 15.28 21.88 33.38
CA PHE A 113 16.69 21.60 33.47
C PHE A 113 17.00 21.26 34.94
N ALA A 114 17.04 19.97 35.26
CA ALA A 114 17.62 19.49 36.52
C ALA A 114 18.80 18.57 36.15
N PRO A 115 20.03 18.93 36.53
CA PRO A 115 21.19 18.10 36.26
C PRO A 115 21.22 16.99 37.31
N THR A 116 21.16 15.74 36.89
CA THR A 116 21.90 14.58 37.43
C THR A 116 21.28 13.29 36.94
N SER A 117 22.14 12.32 36.61
CA SER A 117 21.83 10.90 36.39
C SER A 117 21.55 10.49 34.94
N TYR A 118 22.64 10.47 34.19
CA TYR A 118 23.02 9.47 33.19
C TYR A 118 22.28 8.12 33.37
N ARG A 119 21.24 7.90 32.57
CA ARG A 119 20.75 6.57 32.21
C ARG A 119 20.38 6.61 30.74
N PHE A 120 21.32 6.17 29.91
CA PHE A 120 21.22 6.09 28.46
C PHE A 120 19.90 5.44 28.03
N LYS A 121 18.93 6.24 27.58
CA LYS A 121 17.90 5.79 26.64
C LYS A 121 18.50 5.91 25.25
N LEU A 122 19.21 4.86 24.83
CA LEU A 122 19.71 4.72 23.45
C LEU A 122 18.56 4.63 22.43
N CYS A 123 17.31 4.49 22.87
CA CYS A 123 16.11 4.47 22.02
C CYS A 123 15.69 5.88 21.55
N ASP A 124 16.00 6.93 22.31
CA ASP A 124 15.53 8.29 21.99
C ASP A 124 16.40 8.96 20.90
N CYS A 125 17.65 8.54 20.74
CA CYS A 125 18.57 9.16 19.78
C CYS A 125 18.43 8.65 18.34
N ILE A 126 18.03 7.39 18.13
CA ILE A 126 17.85 6.85 16.77
C ILE A 126 16.59 7.44 16.13
N CYS A 127 15.52 7.63 16.91
CA CYS A 127 14.28 8.25 16.44
C CYS A 127 14.49 9.72 16.05
N ALA A 128 15.31 10.48 16.79
CA ALA A 128 15.59 11.88 16.47
C ALA A 128 16.40 12.06 15.15
N LEU A 129 17.29 11.12 14.83
CA LEU A 129 18.09 11.14 13.61
C LEU A 129 17.27 10.80 12.35
N ILE A 130 16.27 9.93 12.47
CA ILE A 130 15.33 9.63 11.38
C ILE A 130 14.36 10.80 11.16
N PHE A 131 13.90 11.46 12.24
CA PHE A 131 12.98 12.59 12.16
C PHE A 131 13.58 13.80 11.43
N LEU A 132 14.86 14.12 11.71
CA LEU A 132 15.54 15.23 11.03
C LEU A 132 15.88 14.96 9.56
N TYR A 133 15.92 13.69 9.13
CA TYR A 133 16.21 13.33 7.74
C TYR A 133 14.95 13.21 6.86
N HIS A 134 13.75 13.13 7.46
CA HIS A 134 12.49 13.00 6.72
C HIS A 134 11.67 14.30 6.66
N ASP A 135 11.83 15.23 7.60
CA ASP A 135 11.06 16.50 7.62
C ASP A 135 11.54 17.56 6.61
N ALA A 136 12.64 17.33 5.89
CA ALA A 136 13.21 18.36 4.99
C ALA A 136 12.58 18.39 3.57
N ASP A 137 11.76 17.41 3.18
CA ASP A 137 11.20 17.33 1.81
C ASP A 137 9.65 17.32 1.72
N ASP A 138 8.92 17.23 2.85
CA ASP A 138 7.47 17.00 2.82
C ASP A 138 6.59 18.27 2.69
N ASP A 139 7.16 19.47 2.67
CA ASP A 139 6.40 20.73 2.59
C ASP A 139 6.17 21.26 1.15
N VAL A 140 6.67 20.59 0.11
CA VAL A 140 6.60 21.09 -1.28
C VAL A 140 5.76 20.24 -2.25
N LEU A 141 5.36 19.01 -1.91
CA LEU A 141 4.78 18.08 -2.89
C LEU A 141 3.29 17.72 -2.75
N TRP A 142 2.48 18.50 -2.03
CA TRP A 142 1.02 18.32 -1.99
C TRP A 142 0.23 19.64 -1.99
N LYS A 143 0.60 20.58 -2.86
CA LYS A 143 -0.28 21.67 -3.32
C LYS A 143 -0.79 21.39 -4.72
#